data_AF-A0A7J9QZF6-F1
#
_entry.id   AF-A0A7J9QZF6-F1
#
_cell.length_a   1.000
_cell.length_b   1.000
_cell.length_c   1.000
_cell.angle_alpha   90.00
_cell.angle_beta   90.00
_cell.angle_gamma   90.00
#
_symmetry.space_group_name_H-M   'P 1'
#
loop_
_entity.id
_entity.type
_entity.pdbx_description
1 polymer ?
#
loop_
_entity_poly.entity_id
_entity_poly.type
_entity_poly.pdbx_seq_one_letter_code
_entity_poly.pdbx_strand_id
1 'polypeptide(L)' 'MANFPSEKKKVPTEVIINTIWVSTFLAMIFTIPALGIFLGIYYGTGNLVLGAVLGFSTHFVAFAFSSRISKFLTKIMS' A
#
# COMPACT_ATOMS: atom_id res chain seq x y z
N MET A 1 20.32 34.19 16.27
CA MET A 1 19.17 34.03 15.36
C MET A 1 19.49 32.88 14.42
N ALA A 2 18.77 31.76 14.53
CA ALA A 2 18.92 30.64 13.60
C ALA A 2 18.23 31.02 12.28
N ASN A 3 19.01 31.13 11.20
CA ASN A 3 18.47 31.29 9.86
C ASN A 3 17.86 29.96 9.42
N PHE A 4 16.52 29.88 9.43
CA PHE A 4 15.81 28.77 8.80
C PHE A 4 15.67 29.07 7.30
N PRO A 5 16.23 28.25 6.39
CA PRO A 5 16.09 28.46 4.96
C PRO A 5 14.63 28.22 4.57
N SER A 6 13.94 29.27 4.12
CA SER A 6 12.53 29.25 3.74
C SER A 6 12.32 28.99 2.24
N GLU A 7 13.16 28.17 1.60
CA GLU A 7 12.91 27.77 0.20
C GLU A 7 11.97 26.58 0.15
N LYS A 8 10.71 26.82 -0.19
CA LYS A 8 9.78 25.76 -0.59
C LYS A 8 10.25 25.22 -1.95
N LYS A 9 11.08 24.17 -1.94
CA LYS A 9 11.45 23.43 -3.16
C LYS A 9 10.18 23.05 -3.91
N LYS A 10 9.99 23.61 -5.11
CA LYS A 10 8.91 23.22 -6.02
C LYS A 10 9.16 21.77 -6.44
N VAL A 11 8.37 20.84 -5.90
CA VAL A 11 8.39 19.44 -6.33
C VAL A 11 7.79 19.40 -7.75
N PRO A 12 8.44 18.75 -8.73
CA PRO A 12 7.89 18.62 -10.06
C PRO A 12 6.53 17.89 -10.03
N THR A 13 5.57 18.36 -10.83
CA THR A 13 4.23 17.73 -10.92
C THR A 13 4.32 16.24 -11.27
N GLU A 14 5.28 15.87 -12.11
CA GLU A 14 5.57 14.47 -12.49
C GLU A 14 5.91 13.58 -11.28
N VAL A 15 6.66 14.10 -10.31
CA VAL A 15 7.01 13.36 -9.08
C VAL A 15 5.78 13.13 -8.21
N ILE A 16 4.88 14.11 -8.16
CA ILE A 16 3.60 14.01 -7.43
C ILE A 16 2.72 12.94 -8.08
N ILE A 17 2.56 13.00 -9.41
CA ILE A 17 1.77 12.02 -10.18
C ILE A 17 2.33 10.61 -10.00
N ASN A 18 3.65 10.42 -10.11
CA ASN A 18 4.28 9.13 -9.91
C ASN A 18 4.05 8.59 -8.48
N THR A 19 4.15 9.46 -7.47
CA THR A 19 3.90 9.08 -6.07
C THR A 19 2.45 8.64 -5.84
N ILE A 20 1.47 9.35 -6.43
CA ILE A 20 0.05 8.96 -6.36
C ILE A 20 -0.16 7.58 -6.99
N TRP A 21 0.43 7.35 -8.16
CA TRP A 21 0.29 6.08 -8.86
C TRP A 21 0.95 4.92 -8.12
N VAL A 22 2.20 5.08 -7.68
CA VAL A 22 2.92 4.06 -6.90
C VAL A 22 2.17 3.74 -5.61
N SER A 23 1.69 4.74 -4.88
CA SER A 23 0.94 4.53 -3.64
C SER A 23 -0.40 3.83 -3.88
N THR A 24 -1.10 4.16 -4.97
CA THR A 24 -2.36 3.51 -5.35
C THR A 24 -2.16 2.03 -5.68
N PHE A 25 -1.14 1.69 -6.50
CA PHE A 25 -0.82 0.30 -6.81
C PHE A 25 -0.37 -0.47 -5.58
N LEU A 26 0.44 0.15 -4.73
CA LEU A 26 0.88 -0.45 -3.47
C LEU A 26 -0.31 -0.78 -2.56
N ALA A 27 -1.27 0.15 -2.44
CA ALA A 27 -2.49 -0.06 -1.69
C ALA A 27 -3.32 -1.23 -2.27
N MET A 28 -3.50 -1.28 -3.59
CA MET A 28 -4.22 -2.39 -4.25
C MET A 28 -3.56 -3.75 -3.99
N ILE A 29 -2.23 -3.82 -4.04
CA ILE A 29 -1.48 -5.06 -3.77
C ILE A 29 -1.69 -5.53 -2.32
N PHE A 30 -1.89 -4.62 -1.37
CA PHE A 30 -2.15 -5.00 0.03
C PHE A 30 -3.60 -5.36 0.29
N THR A 31 -4.55 -4.70 -0.37
CA THR A 31 -5.98 -4.84 -0.08
C THR A 31 -6.61 -6.00 -0.84
N ILE A 32 -6.29 -6.20 -2.12
CA ILE A 32 -6.93 -7.23 -2.95
C ILE A 32 -6.70 -8.64 -2.40
N PRO A 33 -5.47 -9.07 -2.06
CA PRO A 33 -5.24 -10.41 -1.51
C PRO A 33 -5.88 -10.60 -0.14
N ALA A 34 -5.77 -9.60 0.73
CA ALA A 34 -6.37 -9.62 2.07
C ALA A 34 -7.91 -9.74 1.99
N LEU A 35 -8.53 -8.98 1.09
CA LEU A 35 -9.96 -9.03 0.84
C LEU A 35 -10.39 -10.36 0.23
N GLY A 36 -9.62 -10.89 -0.73
CA GLY A 36 -9.88 -12.20 -1.34
C GLY A 36 -9.91 -13.32 -0.29
N ILE A 37 -8.95 -13.33 0.65
CA ILE A 37 -8.93 -14.30 1.75
C ILE A 37 -10.10 -14.08 2.70
N PHE A 38 -10.37 -12.84 3.10
CA PHE A 38 -11.50 -12.52 3.97
C PHE A 38 -12.82 -13.06 3.39
N LEU A 39 -13.11 -12.70 2.14
CA LEU A 39 -14.35 -13.11 1.46
C LEU A 39 -14.38 -14.61 1.21
N GLY A 40 -13.27 -15.22 0.82
CA GLY A 40 -13.19 -16.66 0.58
C GLY A 40 -13.50 -17.47 1.83
N ILE A 41 -12.96 -17.06 2.98
CA ILE A 41 -13.26 -17.71 4.26
C ILE A 41 -14.70 -17.42 4.70
N TYR A 42 -15.15 -16.17 4.61
CA TYR A 42 -16.49 -15.78 5.04
C TYR A 42 -17.58 -16.52 4.24
N TYR A 43 -17.51 -16.51 2.90
CA TYR A 43 -18.49 -17.21 2.07
C TYR A 43 -18.32 -18.73 2.08
N GLY A 44 -17.11 -19.25 2.28
CA GLY A 44 -16.84 -20.68 2.33
C GLY A 44 -17.21 -21.35 3.66
N THR A 45 -17.12 -20.63 4.78
CA THR A 45 -17.31 -21.20 6.13
C THR A 45 -18.44 -20.55 6.93
N GLY A 46 -18.94 -19.39 6.50
CA GLY A 46 -19.86 -18.55 7.28
C GLY A 46 -19.20 -17.85 8.48
N ASN A 47 -17.90 -18.05 8.72
CA ASN A 47 -17.22 -17.54 9.91
C ASN A 47 -16.55 -16.18 9.63
N LEU A 48 -17.24 -15.10 10.01
CA LEU A 48 -16.76 -13.73 9.86
C LEU A 48 -15.49 -13.45 10.67
N VAL A 49 -15.41 -13.98 11.90
CA VAL A 49 -14.26 -13.76 12.79
C VAL A 49 -13.00 -14.39 12.21
N LEU A 50 -13.11 -15.64 11.75
CA LEU A 50 -11.99 -16.35 11.14
C LEU A 50 -11.53 -15.65 9.84
N GLY A 51 -12.47 -15.21 9.00
CA GLY A 51 -12.15 -14.43 7.81
C GLY A 51 -11.43 -13.14 8.15
N ALA A 52 -11.91 -12.40 9.16
CA ALA A 52 -11.31 -11.14 9.59
C ALA A 52 -9.87 -11.34 10.09
N VAL A 53 -9.64 -12.33 10.95
CA VAL A 53 -8.30 -12.63 11.49
C VAL A 53 -7.33 -12.99 10.35
N LEU A 54 -7.72 -13.87 9.43
CA LEU A 54 -6.84 -14.32 8.34
C LEU A 54 -6.60 -13.23 7.29
N GLY A 55 -7.65 -12.52 6.87
CA GLY A 55 -7.55 -11.42 5.92
C GLY A 55 -6.69 -10.27 6.45
N PHE A 56 -6.92 -9.87 7.70
CA PHE A 56 -6.13 -8.82 8.36
C PHE A 56 -4.67 -9.25 8.53
N SER A 57 -4.42 -10.48 9.01
CA SER A 57 -3.04 -11.00 9.13
C SER A 57 -2.29 -10.95 7.80
N THR A 58 -2.96 -11.31 6.70
CA THR A 58 -2.38 -11.25 5.35
C THR A 58 -2.03 -9.82 4.96
N HIS A 59 -2.86 -8.83 5.30
CA HIS A 59 -2.58 -7.42 5.03
C HIS A 59 -1.26 -6.97 5.70
N PHE A 60 -1.03 -7.34 6.97
CA PHE A 60 0.21 -6.99 7.68
C PHE A 60 1.44 -7.71 7.14
N VAL A 61 1.28 -8.98 6.76
CA VAL A 61 2.36 -9.71 6.08
C VAL A 61 2.74 -9.01 4.79
N ALA A 62 1.76 -8.61 3.96
CA ALA A 62 2.02 -7.85 2.74
C ALA A 62 2.67 -6.48 3.02
N PHE A 63 2.23 -5.80 4.08
CA PHE A 63 2.79 -4.53 4.52
C PHE A 63 4.27 -4.64 4.91
N ALA A 64 4.71 -5.77 5.49
CA ALA A 64 6.13 -6.01 5.78
C ALA A 64 7.02 -6.00 4.53
N PHE A 65 6.45 -6.31 3.35
CA PHE A 65 7.14 -6.25 2.06
C PHE A 65 6.98 -4.92 1.33
N SER A 66 6.29 -3.95 1.93
CA SER A 66 5.95 -2.66 1.30
C SER A 66 7.13 -1.92 0.70
N SER A 67 8.27 -1.89 1.40
CA SER A 67 9.49 -1.23 0.91
C SER A 67 10.02 -1.86 -0.38
N ARG A 68 9.97 -3.20 -0.50
CA ARG A 68 10.43 -3.91 -1.70
C ARG A 68 9.47 -3.68 -2.86
N ILE A 69 8.17 -3.75 -2.59
CA ILE A 69 7.12 -3.57 -3.61
C ILE A 69 7.10 -2.13 -4.11
N SER A 70 7.22 -1.14 -3.21
CA SER A 70 7.30 0.27 -3.58
C SER A 70 8.50 0.56 -4.50
N LYS A 71 9.70 0.05 -4.17
CA LYS A 71 10.88 0.20 -5.04
C LYS A 71 10.67 -0.43 -6.42
N PHE A 72 10.04 -1.60 -6.48
CA PHE A 72 9.71 -2.27 -7.73
C PHE A 72 8.73 -1.45 -8.57
N LEU A 73 7.65 -0.95 -7.97
CA LEU A 73 6.66 -0.10 -8.63
C LEU A 73 7.29 1.19 -9.14
N THR A 74 8.06 1.90 -8.31
CA THR A 74 8.77 3.12 -8.73
C THR A 74 9.70 2.87 -9.92
N LYS A 75 10.35 1.71 -10.01
CA LYS A 75 11.23 1.37 -11.14
C LYS A 75 10.47 1.15 -12.46
N ILE A 76 9.24 0.65 -12.41
CA ILE A 76 8.42 0.37 -13.60
C ILE A 76 7.68 1.63 -14.07
N MET A 77 7.34 2.51 -13.13
CA MET A 77 6.54 3.71 -13.38
C MET A 77 7.38 4.97 -13.62
N SER A 78 8.71 4.88 -13.45
CA SER A 78 9.69 5.92 -13.76
C SER A 78 10.33 5.68 -15.12
#